data_AF-A0A8J7ZQ57-F1
#
_entry.id   AF-A0A8J7ZQ57-F1
#
_cell.length_a   1.000
_cell.length_b   1.000
_cell.length_c   1.000
_cell.angle_alpha   90.00
_cell.angle_beta   90.00
_cell.angle_gamma   90.00
#
_symmetry.space_group_name_H-M   'P 1'
#
loop_
_entity.id
_entity.type
_entity.pdbx_description
1 polymer ?
#
loop_
_entity_poly.entity_id
_entity_poly.type
_entity_poly.pdbx_seq_one_letter_code
_entity_poly.pdbx_strand_id
1 'polypeptide(L)'
;MDVPGIVESSLGDENVAARVSIGGEDELFVTPTRTLIYRADGLLSDETVEEYPHDAERLTVSEGRRKTKITLDYAIDGEREFTLPSKQADTALHPVLAGVLNASGVTEPGESVNQTYRFSELTIVITSDRLVKHVGEAVWDEEYEEYRFADVTGLDFEEGSVATQIVLEVNGRPQRIKAPNEQIGELRQRLTQALCSYYDVASEAELADALRGDEPEEDAEEDAEMGFGEGVDPLDADPPSTEEAEAAADDSDAAADDPEDAAEGARVGTVESGGEEGDDSEDGFDEAGFEPATSSDAGASDDVADELAELREVVEEQNELLEQQRQTIEQLIDELSRGR
;
A
#
# COMPACT_ATOMS: atom_id res chain seq x y z
N MET A 1 -16.73 29.35 9.92
CA MET A 1 -17.48 30.12 8.93
C MET A 1 -18.77 29.39 8.69
N ASP A 2 -19.84 30.12 8.42
CA ASP A 2 -21.15 29.57 8.07
C ASP A 2 -21.09 28.92 6.67
N VAL A 3 -22.18 28.28 6.22
CA VAL A 3 -22.24 27.67 4.89
C VAL A 3 -22.66 28.75 3.86
N PRO A 4 -22.08 28.80 2.64
CA PRO A 4 -22.53 29.75 1.62
C PRO A 4 -24.01 29.53 1.27
N GLY A 5 -24.78 30.61 1.06
CA GLY A 5 -26.23 30.51 0.89
C GLY A 5 -26.66 29.71 -0.36
N ILE A 6 -25.82 29.65 -1.39
CA ILE A 6 -26.00 28.77 -2.55
C ILE A 6 -25.83 27.28 -2.19
N VAL A 7 -24.89 26.96 -1.29
CA VAL A 7 -24.68 25.60 -0.76
C VAL A 7 -25.82 25.22 0.18
N GLU A 8 -26.27 26.12 1.07
CA GLU A 8 -27.48 25.89 1.88
C GLU A 8 -28.72 25.59 1.02
N SER A 9 -28.84 26.25 -0.14
CA SER A 9 -29.92 26.03 -1.10
C SER A 9 -29.81 24.70 -1.86
N SER A 10 -28.60 24.16 -2.03
CA SER A 10 -28.31 22.88 -2.68
C SER A 10 -28.44 21.69 -1.70
N LEU A 11 -28.00 21.85 -0.45
CA LEU A 11 -28.08 20.84 0.61
C LEU A 11 -29.52 20.35 0.87
N GLY A 12 -30.50 21.24 0.80
CA GLY A 12 -31.90 20.89 1.07
C GLY A 12 -32.10 20.43 2.52
N ASP A 13 -32.49 19.17 2.71
CA ASP A 13 -32.66 18.55 4.04
C ASP A 13 -31.40 17.77 4.51
N GLU A 14 -30.34 17.69 3.71
CA GLU A 14 -29.11 16.96 4.05
C GLU A 14 -28.18 17.74 4.99
N ASN A 15 -27.45 17.01 5.83
CA ASN A 15 -26.46 17.56 6.74
C ASN A 15 -25.05 17.36 6.16
N VAL A 16 -24.18 18.35 6.34
CA VAL A 16 -22.76 18.26 5.96
C VAL A 16 -22.04 17.30 6.91
N ALA A 17 -21.53 16.19 6.37
CA ALA A 17 -20.70 15.23 7.08
C ALA A 17 -19.23 15.69 7.15
N ALA A 18 -18.71 16.29 6.07
CA ALA A 18 -17.36 16.87 6.05
C ALA A 18 -17.30 18.17 5.22
N ARG A 19 -16.38 19.07 5.58
CA ARG A 19 -16.09 20.32 4.87
C ARG A 19 -14.58 20.49 4.72
N VAL A 20 -14.10 20.63 3.50
CA VAL A 20 -12.68 20.72 3.15
C VAL A 20 -12.44 21.99 2.33
N SER A 21 -11.54 22.87 2.76
CA SER A 21 -11.14 24.01 1.93
C SER A 21 -10.25 23.53 0.79
N ILE A 22 -10.67 23.78 -0.45
CA ILE A 22 -9.95 23.35 -1.65
C ILE A 22 -9.15 24.49 -2.30
N GLY A 23 -9.20 25.71 -1.76
CA GLY A 23 -8.23 26.77 -2.00
C GLY A 23 -8.82 28.17 -2.11
N GLY A 24 -8.21 29.16 -1.44
CA GLY A 24 -8.76 30.51 -1.40
C GLY A 24 -10.05 30.53 -0.58
N GLU A 25 -11.17 30.81 -1.24
CA GLU A 25 -12.52 30.74 -0.66
C GLU A 25 -13.34 29.55 -1.24
N ASP A 26 -12.75 28.73 -2.12
CA ASP A 26 -13.37 27.50 -2.62
C ASP A 26 -13.39 26.39 -1.56
N GLU A 27 -14.50 25.64 -1.50
CA GLU A 27 -14.74 24.59 -0.51
C GLU A 27 -15.45 23.38 -1.12
N LEU A 28 -15.19 22.20 -0.55
CA LEU A 28 -15.85 20.95 -0.87
C LEU A 28 -16.63 20.48 0.36
N PHE A 29 -17.91 20.16 0.17
CA PHE A 29 -18.83 19.68 1.21
C PHE A 29 -19.27 18.27 0.86
N VAL A 30 -19.17 17.34 1.81
CA VAL A 30 -19.64 15.97 1.65
C VAL A 30 -20.91 15.81 2.48
N THR A 31 -21.97 15.30 1.85
CA THR A 31 -23.25 14.92 2.47
C THR A 31 -23.39 13.39 2.47
N PRO A 32 -24.47 12.79 2.99
CA PRO A 32 -24.69 11.36 2.82
C PRO A 32 -24.75 10.93 1.34
N THR A 33 -25.51 11.65 0.49
CA THR A 33 -25.80 11.18 -0.88
C THR A 33 -24.92 11.77 -1.98
N ARG A 34 -24.23 12.88 -1.71
CA ARG A 34 -23.46 13.63 -2.74
C ARG A 34 -22.36 14.52 -2.17
N THR A 35 -21.39 14.82 -3.02
CA THR A 35 -20.37 15.84 -2.81
C THR A 35 -20.76 17.11 -3.56
N LEU A 36 -20.64 18.25 -2.89
CA LEU A 36 -20.91 19.59 -3.41
C LEU A 36 -19.59 20.36 -3.49
N ILE A 37 -19.26 20.89 -4.67
CA ILE A 37 -18.06 21.70 -4.88
C ILE A 37 -18.48 23.15 -5.05
N TYR A 38 -18.14 23.97 -4.06
CA TYR A 38 -18.37 25.40 -4.06
C TYR A 38 -17.16 26.16 -4.63
N ARG A 39 -17.42 27.04 -5.59
CA ARG A 39 -16.47 28.01 -6.12
C ARG A 39 -16.93 29.42 -5.76
N ALA A 40 -16.03 30.18 -5.14
CA ALA A 40 -16.35 31.54 -4.73
C ALA A 40 -16.40 32.52 -5.92
N ASP A 41 -17.14 33.60 -5.78
CA ASP A 41 -17.19 34.71 -6.75
C ASP A 41 -15.77 35.25 -7.04
N GLY A 42 -15.45 35.37 -8.33
CA GLY A 42 -14.14 35.74 -8.82
C GLY A 42 -14.20 36.84 -9.87
N LEU A 43 -13.06 37.46 -10.16
CA LEU A 43 -12.95 38.61 -11.08
C LEU A 43 -13.48 38.36 -12.52
N LEU A 44 -13.80 37.11 -12.88
CA LEU A 44 -14.25 36.67 -14.20
C LEU A 44 -15.34 35.58 -14.15
N SER A 45 -15.79 35.14 -12.96
CA SER A 45 -16.69 34.00 -12.78
C SER A 45 -17.59 34.22 -11.57
N ASP A 46 -18.91 34.09 -11.74
CA ASP A 46 -19.89 34.17 -10.65
C ASP A 46 -19.74 32.99 -9.66
N GLU A 47 -20.31 33.15 -8.45
CA GLU A 47 -20.45 32.11 -7.42
C GLU A 47 -21.18 30.85 -7.96
N THR A 48 -20.60 29.65 -7.79
CA THR A 48 -21.18 28.39 -8.30
C THR A 48 -21.07 27.21 -7.33
N VAL A 49 -21.99 26.25 -7.52
CA VAL A 49 -21.98 24.93 -6.87
C VAL A 49 -22.14 23.85 -7.94
N GLU A 50 -21.27 22.85 -7.91
CA GLU A 50 -21.32 21.64 -8.75
C GLU A 50 -21.67 20.43 -7.87
N GLU A 51 -22.54 19.53 -8.35
CA GLU A 51 -23.03 18.38 -7.57
C GLU A 51 -22.62 17.03 -8.16
N TYR A 52 -22.02 16.18 -7.31
CA TYR A 52 -21.48 14.88 -7.65
C TYR A 52 -22.09 13.80 -6.73
N PRO A 53 -23.11 13.06 -7.19
CA PRO A 53 -23.70 11.96 -6.42
C PRO A 53 -22.69 10.89 -5.98
N HIS A 54 -23.02 10.16 -4.92
CA HIS A 54 -22.16 9.10 -4.37
C HIS A 54 -22.47 7.70 -4.91
N ASP A 55 -23.55 7.52 -5.67
CA ASP A 55 -23.92 6.30 -6.39
C ASP A 55 -23.11 6.10 -7.69
N ALA A 56 -21.82 6.47 -7.65
CA ALA A 56 -20.84 6.10 -8.65
C ALA A 56 -20.49 4.60 -8.49
N GLU A 57 -20.15 3.94 -9.59
CA GLU A 57 -19.69 2.55 -9.61
C GLU A 57 -18.15 2.45 -9.67
N ARG A 58 -17.47 3.56 -10.02
CA ARG A 58 -16.01 3.65 -10.07
C ARG A 58 -15.53 5.06 -9.73
N LEU A 59 -14.48 5.15 -8.90
CA LEU A 59 -13.78 6.39 -8.55
C LEU A 59 -12.32 6.30 -8.99
N THR A 60 -11.91 7.18 -9.91
CA THR A 60 -10.53 7.25 -10.44
C THR A 60 -9.89 8.59 -10.11
N VAL A 61 -8.58 8.59 -9.84
CA VAL A 61 -7.81 9.78 -9.47
C VAL A 61 -6.58 9.91 -10.37
N SER A 62 -6.54 10.97 -11.19
CA SER A 62 -5.41 11.26 -12.07
C SER A 62 -4.58 12.41 -11.51
N GLU A 63 -3.42 12.10 -10.96
CA GLU A 63 -2.51 13.09 -10.37
C GLU A 63 -1.79 13.95 -11.41
N GLY A 64 -1.76 15.25 -11.18
CA GLY A 64 -0.95 16.19 -11.94
C GLY A 64 -0.14 17.11 -11.03
N ARG A 65 0.93 17.71 -11.57
CA ARG A 65 1.92 18.53 -10.82
C ARG A 65 1.36 19.78 -10.12
N ARG A 66 0.07 20.10 -10.27
CA ARG A 66 -0.60 21.33 -9.75
C ARG A 66 -2.08 21.12 -9.44
N LYS A 67 -2.75 20.29 -10.24
CA LYS A 67 -4.12 19.84 -10.05
C LYS A 67 -4.16 18.32 -10.13
N THR A 68 -5.07 17.72 -9.39
CA THR A 68 -5.48 16.31 -9.50
C THR A 68 -6.89 16.30 -10.07
N LYS A 69 -7.16 15.44 -11.06
CA LYS A 69 -8.52 15.13 -11.51
C LYS A 69 -9.09 14.04 -10.61
N ILE A 70 -10.35 14.20 -10.20
CA ILE A 70 -11.17 13.12 -9.65
C ILE A 70 -12.28 12.85 -10.66
N THR A 71 -12.44 11.58 -11.02
CA THR A 71 -13.39 11.04 -11.99
C THR A 71 -14.32 10.09 -11.25
N LEU A 72 -15.62 10.26 -11.46
CA LEU A 72 -16.69 9.41 -10.95
C LEU A 72 -17.48 8.87 -12.15
N ASP A 73 -17.56 7.55 -12.28
CA ASP A 73 -18.33 6.89 -13.34
C ASP A 73 -19.64 6.32 -12.79
N TYR A 74 -20.71 6.40 -13.56
CA TYR A 74 -22.07 6.06 -13.15
C TYR A 74 -22.78 5.29 -14.28
N ALA A 75 -23.27 4.07 -14.04
CA ALA A 75 -23.93 3.19 -15.04
C ALA A 75 -24.90 3.85 -16.03
N ILE A 76 -25.62 4.89 -15.59
CA ILE A 76 -26.71 5.53 -16.34
C ILE A 76 -26.30 6.92 -16.87
N ASP A 77 -25.56 7.70 -16.07
CA ASP A 77 -25.22 9.09 -16.37
C ASP A 77 -23.85 9.25 -17.08
N GLY A 78 -23.02 8.22 -17.07
CA GLY A 78 -21.63 8.24 -17.59
C GLY A 78 -20.68 9.03 -16.68
N GLU A 79 -19.50 9.38 -17.19
CA GLU A 79 -18.47 10.05 -16.40
C GLU A 79 -18.84 11.49 -15.96
N ARG A 80 -18.56 11.82 -14.69
CA ARG A 80 -18.43 13.21 -14.21
C ARG A 80 -17.05 13.42 -13.60
N GLU A 81 -16.36 14.48 -14.03
CA GLU A 81 -15.04 14.85 -13.51
C GLU A 81 -15.05 16.19 -12.75
N PHE A 82 -14.09 16.37 -11.84
CA PHE A 82 -13.71 17.66 -11.27
C PHE A 82 -12.20 17.75 -11.02
N THR A 83 -11.70 18.98 -10.79
CA THR A 83 -10.28 19.20 -10.47
C THR A 83 -10.06 19.98 -9.18
N LEU A 84 -9.25 19.40 -8.31
CA LEU A 84 -8.75 20.02 -7.07
C LEU A 84 -7.27 20.40 -7.26
N PRO A 85 -6.72 21.39 -6.55
CA PRO A 85 -5.27 21.57 -6.52
C PRO A 85 -4.64 20.41 -5.74
N SER A 86 -3.50 19.88 -6.20
CA SER A 86 -3.00 18.58 -5.73
C SER A 86 -2.73 18.53 -4.21
N LYS A 87 -2.44 19.67 -3.57
CA LYS A 87 -2.20 19.76 -2.12
C LYS A 87 -3.46 19.57 -1.26
N GLN A 88 -4.64 19.61 -1.87
CA GLN A 88 -5.93 19.41 -1.21
C GLN A 88 -6.62 18.12 -1.69
N ALA A 89 -6.06 17.45 -2.70
CA ALA A 89 -6.66 16.30 -3.34
C ALA A 89 -6.86 15.13 -2.37
N ASP A 90 -5.82 14.66 -1.69
CA ASP A 90 -5.92 13.53 -0.76
C ASP A 90 -6.81 13.83 0.46
N THR A 91 -6.73 15.06 0.98
CA THR A 91 -7.57 15.54 2.09
C THR A 91 -9.06 15.59 1.73
N ALA A 92 -9.39 15.85 0.46
CA ALA A 92 -10.75 15.84 -0.04
C ALA A 92 -11.20 14.45 -0.51
N LEU A 93 -10.29 13.63 -1.04
CA LEU A 93 -10.55 12.27 -1.50
C LEU A 93 -11.06 11.38 -0.36
N HIS A 94 -10.49 11.49 0.84
CA HIS A 94 -10.90 10.70 2.00
C HIS A 94 -12.41 10.79 2.31
N PRO A 95 -13.01 11.96 2.57
CA PRO A 95 -14.45 12.04 2.82
C PRO A 95 -15.31 11.78 1.57
N VAL A 96 -14.84 12.08 0.36
CA VAL A 96 -15.58 11.74 -0.88
C VAL A 96 -15.71 10.22 -1.03
N LEU A 97 -14.60 9.48 -0.88
CA LEU A 97 -14.61 8.01 -0.90
C LEU A 97 -15.46 7.43 0.23
N ALA A 98 -15.42 8.02 1.43
CA ALA A 98 -16.29 7.61 2.53
C ALA A 98 -17.79 7.79 2.21
N GLY A 99 -18.15 8.82 1.45
CA GLY A 99 -19.50 9.01 0.93
C GLY A 99 -19.90 7.93 -0.09
N VAL A 100 -19.02 7.64 -1.05
CA VAL A 100 -19.23 6.60 -2.08
C VAL A 100 -19.38 5.21 -1.43
N LEU A 101 -18.49 4.82 -0.53
CA LEU A 101 -18.55 3.55 0.23
C LEU A 101 -19.81 3.41 1.11
N ASN A 102 -20.48 4.51 1.44
CA ASN A 102 -21.76 4.48 2.15
C ASN A 102 -22.93 4.30 1.17
N ALA A 103 -22.90 5.01 0.04
CA ALA A 103 -23.92 4.94 -1.00
C ALA A 103 -23.96 3.58 -1.72
N SER A 104 -22.80 2.96 -1.97
CA SER A 104 -22.69 1.60 -2.53
C SER A 104 -22.92 0.49 -1.49
N GLY A 105 -23.10 0.83 -0.21
CA GLY A 105 -23.44 -0.12 0.85
C GLY A 105 -22.28 -0.98 1.37
N VAL A 106 -21.03 -0.60 1.09
CA VAL A 106 -19.82 -1.24 1.66
C VAL A 106 -19.72 -0.97 3.16
N THR A 107 -20.14 0.21 3.61
CA THR A 107 -20.20 0.58 5.04
C THR A 107 -21.63 0.59 5.57
N GLU A 108 -21.81 0.17 6.81
CA GLU A 108 -23.12 0.07 7.45
C GLU A 108 -23.56 1.41 8.11
N PRO A 109 -24.87 1.65 8.32
CA PRO A 109 -25.37 2.93 8.82
C PRO A 109 -24.88 3.27 10.24
N GLY A 110 -23.83 4.09 10.32
CA GLY A 110 -23.17 4.50 11.57
C GLY A 110 -21.68 4.15 11.63
N GLU A 111 -21.22 3.28 10.74
CA GLU A 111 -19.80 2.97 10.52
C GLU A 111 -19.08 4.22 9.97
N SER A 112 -17.86 4.45 10.45
CA SER A 112 -17.01 5.59 10.09
C SER A 112 -15.77 5.13 9.33
N VAL A 113 -15.48 5.75 8.18
CA VAL A 113 -14.15 5.62 7.56
C VAL A 113 -13.13 6.38 8.42
N ASN A 114 -12.17 5.65 8.97
CA ASN A 114 -11.18 6.15 9.92
C ASN A 114 -9.90 6.64 9.23
N GLN A 115 -9.49 5.95 8.16
CA GLN A 115 -8.37 6.34 7.29
C GLN A 115 -8.46 5.64 5.93
N THR A 116 -8.00 6.31 4.87
CA THR A 116 -7.77 5.75 3.54
C THR A 116 -6.28 5.80 3.21
N TYR A 117 -5.72 4.70 2.72
CA TYR A 117 -4.39 4.59 2.15
C TYR A 117 -4.50 4.24 0.68
N ARG A 118 -3.75 4.95 -0.16
CA ARG A 118 -3.69 4.72 -1.60
C ARG A 118 -2.24 4.52 -2.01
N PHE A 119 -1.97 3.34 -2.57
CA PHE A 119 -0.73 2.97 -3.25
C PHE A 119 -1.04 2.84 -4.75
N SER A 120 -0.03 2.61 -5.59
CA SER A 120 -0.16 2.70 -7.07
C SER A 120 -1.32 1.90 -7.67
N GLU A 121 -1.56 0.69 -7.17
CA GLU A 121 -2.59 -0.24 -7.65
C GLU A 121 -3.41 -0.84 -6.49
N LEU A 122 -3.35 -0.25 -5.29
CA LEU A 122 -3.91 -0.82 -4.06
C LEU A 122 -4.47 0.29 -3.17
N THR A 123 -5.77 0.24 -2.89
CA THR A 123 -6.42 1.08 -1.90
C THR A 123 -6.80 0.25 -0.68
N ILE A 124 -6.42 0.71 0.50
CA ILE A 124 -6.81 0.13 1.79
C ILE A 124 -7.60 1.17 2.57
N VAL A 125 -8.83 0.85 2.92
CA VAL A 125 -9.71 1.69 3.74
C VAL A 125 -9.93 1.00 5.08
N ILE A 126 -9.61 1.70 6.16
CA ILE A 126 -9.86 1.25 7.53
C ILE A 126 -11.09 1.99 8.04
N THR A 127 -12.10 1.25 8.48
CA THR A 127 -13.32 1.80 9.10
C THR A 127 -13.32 1.54 10.61
N SER A 128 -14.45 1.78 11.29
CA SER A 128 -14.68 1.33 12.67
C SER A 128 -14.89 -0.18 12.78
N ASP A 129 -15.40 -0.83 11.72
CA ASP A 129 -15.95 -2.20 11.77
C ASP A 129 -15.31 -3.19 10.78
N ARG A 130 -14.54 -2.71 9.77
CA ARG A 130 -13.89 -3.56 8.75
C ARG A 130 -12.63 -2.92 8.16
N LEU A 131 -11.80 -3.75 7.53
CA LEU A 131 -10.83 -3.30 6.52
C LEU A 131 -11.38 -3.63 5.14
N VAL A 132 -11.42 -2.65 4.25
CA VAL A 132 -11.72 -2.81 2.82
C VAL A 132 -10.42 -2.73 2.02
N LYS A 133 -10.25 -3.64 1.07
CA LYS A 133 -9.11 -3.73 0.16
C LYS A 133 -9.63 -3.70 -1.27
N HIS A 134 -9.13 -2.78 -2.07
CA HIS A 134 -9.39 -2.69 -3.52
C HIS A 134 -8.05 -2.74 -4.27
N VAL A 135 -8.02 -3.37 -5.45
CA VAL A 135 -6.80 -3.58 -6.25
C VAL A 135 -7.06 -3.24 -7.72
N GLY A 136 -6.39 -2.22 -8.24
CA GLY A 136 -6.50 -1.76 -9.63
C GLY A 136 -6.09 -0.31 -9.82
N GLU A 137 -6.27 0.23 -11.02
CA GLU A 137 -6.01 1.65 -11.34
C GLU A 137 -7.02 2.62 -10.72
N ALA A 138 -8.22 2.12 -10.37
CA ALA A 138 -9.20 2.90 -9.64
C ALA A 138 -8.78 3.04 -8.18
N VAL A 139 -9.28 4.09 -7.51
CA VAL A 139 -9.20 4.17 -6.05
C VAL A 139 -10.27 3.28 -5.41
N TRP A 140 -11.39 3.10 -6.10
CA TRP A 140 -12.45 2.16 -5.74
C TRP A 140 -13.34 1.86 -6.95
N ASP A 141 -13.85 0.64 -7.00
CA ASP A 141 -14.99 0.17 -7.81
C ASP A 141 -15.63 -1.05 -7.11
N GLU A 142 -16.58 -1.71 -7.76
CA GLU A 142 -17.29 -2.87 -7.20
C GLU A 142 -16.39 -4.11 -6.91
N GLU A 143 -15.17 -4.19 -7.46
CA GLU A 143 -14.27 -5.35 -7.28
C GLU A 143 -13.37 -5.20 -6.03
N TYR A 144 -13.97 -5.26 -4.85
CA TYR A 144 -13.29 -5.15 -3.55
C TYR A 144 -13.39 -6.42 -2.67
N GLU A 145 -12.45 -6.55 -1.73
CA GLU A 145 -12.49 -7.51 -0.62
C GLU A 145 -12.78 -6.77 0.70
N GLU A 146 -13.67 -7.30 1.54
CA GLU A 146 -13.89 -6.81 2.90
C GLU A 146 -13.49 -7.86 3.96
N TYR A 147 -12.90 -7.39 5.06
CA TYR A 147 -12.54 -8.19 6.23
C TYR A 147 -13.13 -7.50 7.47
N ARG A 148 -14.29 -7.99 7.92
CA ARG A 148 -15.03 -7.46 9.09
C ARG A 148 -14.27 -7.78 10.36
N PHE A 149 -14.10 -6.81 11.25
CA PHE A 149 -13.35 -7.00 12.50
C PHE A 149 -13.99 -8.05 13.42
N ALA A 150 -15.32 -8.21 13.36
CA ALA A 150 -16.06 -9.30 14.01
C ALA A 150 -15.56 -10.71 13.67
N ASP A 151 -15.01 -10.88 12.46
CA ASP A 151 -14.56 -12.17 11.92
C ASP A 151 -13.04 -12.36 12.05
N VAL A 152 -12.30 -11.34 12.53
CA VAL A 152 -10.84 -11.36 12.70
C VAL A 152 -10.47 -12.06 14.00
N THR A 153 -9.65 -13.10 13.93
CA THR A 153 -9.12 -13.87 15.08
C THR A 153 -7.60 -13.75 15.22
N GLY A 154 -6.95 -12.93 14.40
CA GLY A 154 -5.49 -12.72 14.46
C GLY A 154 -5.03 -11.54 13.60
N LEU A 155 -3.97 -10.86 14.07
CA LEU A 155 -3.30 -9.77 13.38
C LEU A 155 -1.78 -9.93 13.53
N ASP A 156 -1.06 -10.02 12.41
CA ASP A 156 0.42 -9.99 12.38
C ASP A 156 0.92 -9.21 11.16
N PHE A 157 2.22 -8.87 11.15
CA PHE A 157 2.87 -8.06 10.13
C PHE A 157 4.22 -8.68 9.73
N GLU A 158 4.22 -9.44 8.64
CA GLU A 158 5.44 -10.02 8.05
C GLU A 158 6.22 -8.94 7.27
N GLU A 159 7.29 -8.38 7.86
CA GLU A 159 8.16 -7.40 7.20
C GLU A 159 8.96 -8.02 6.04
N GLY A 160 8.87 -7.42 4.85
CA GLY A 160 9.55 -7.88 3.64
C GLY A 160 10.40 -6.79 2.98
N SER A 161 11.40 -7.21 2.19
CA SER A 161 12.40 -6.29 1.59
C SER A 161 11.83 -5.30 0.56
N VAL A 162 10.69 -5.61 -0.05
CA VAL A 162 10.00 -4.77 -1.06
C VAL A 162 8.67 -4.24 -0.53
N ALA A 163 7.93 -5.09 0.17
CA ALA A 163 6.61 -4.81 0.72
C ALA A 163 6.44 -5.59 2.03
N THR A 164 5.66 -5.05 2.94
CA THR A 164 5.26 -5.70 4.19
C THR A 164 3.89 -6.32 4.00
N GLN A 165 3.68 -7.50 4.59
CA GLN A 165 2.44 -8.22 4.44
C GLN A 165 1.66 -8.19 5.76
N ILE A 166 0.52 -7.51 5.74
CA ILE A 166 -0.48 -7.58 6.82
C ILE A 166 -1.11 -8.97 6.74
N VAL A 167 -1.10 -9.69 7.84
CA VAL A 167 -1.73 -11.00 7.99
C VAL A 167 -2.93 -10.82 8.92
N LEU A 168 -4.13 -10.87 8.34
CA LEU A 168 -5.39 -10.91 9.09
C LEU A 168 -5.87 -12.35 9.08
N GLU A 169 -5.97 -13.00 10.24
CA GLU A 169 -6.68 -14.27 10.31
C GLU A 169 -8.18 -13.98 10.39
N VAL A 170 -8.94 -14.45 9.40
CA VAL A 170 -10.37 -14.18 9.24
C VAL A 170 -11.10 -15.50 9.06
N ASN A 171 -12.08 -15.79 9.93
CA ASN A 171 -12.79 -17.08 9.95
C ASN A 171 -11.83 -18.30 9.97
N GLY A 172 -10.75 -18.24 10.76
CA GLY A 172 -9.74 -19.31 10.84
C GLY A 172 -8.89 -19.48 9.57
N ARG A 173 -8.69 -18.40 8.79
CA ARG A 173 -7.91 -18.40 7.54
C ARG A 173 -7.04 -17.14 7.40
N PRO A 174 -5.71 -17.26 7.23
CA PRO A 174 -4.83 -16.10 7.11
C PRO A 174 -4.95 -15.44 5.73
N GLN A 175 -5.58 -14.27 5.70
CA GLN A 175 -5.63 -13.34 4.57
C GLN A 175 -4.35 -12.51 4.56
N ARG A 176 -3.74 -12.35 3.37
CA ARG A 176 -2.42 -11.74 3.21
C ARG A 176 -2.49 -10.52 2.29
N ILE A 177 -2.35 -9.34 2.87
CA ILE A 177 -2.42 -8.06 2.16
C ILE A 177 -1.00 -7.48 2.09
N LYS A 178 -0.39 -7.49 0.90
CA LYS A 178 0.91 -6.85 0.66
C LYS A 178 0.70 -5.36 0.48
N ALA A 179 1.24 -4.56 1.41
CA ALA A 179 1.31 -3.12 1.29
C ALA A 179 2.78 -2.70 1.07
N PRO A 180 3.07 -1.71 0.20
CA PRO A 180 4.40 -1.14 0.08
C PRO A 180 4.97 -0.68 1.42
N ASN A 181 6.29 -0.66 1.55
CA ASN A 181 6.95 -0.22 2.79
C ASN A 181 6.85 1.30 3.03
N GLU A 182 6.30 2.06 2.09
CA GLU A 182 5.89 3.44 2.30
C GLU A 182 4.61 3.48 3.15
N GLN A 183 4.54 4.38 4.13
CA GLN A 183 3.39 4.56 5.05
C GLN A 183 2.99 3.35 5.92
N ILE A 184 3.60 2.15 5.74
CA ILE A 184 3.25 0.92 6.48
C ILE A 184 3.22 1.09 8.00
N GLY A 185 4.15 1.88 8.57
CA GLY A 185 4.19 2.15 10.00
C GLY A 185 2.96 2.91 10.52
N GLU A 186 2.39 3.81 9.72
CA GLU A 186 1.11 4.45 10.06
C GLU A 186 -0.05 3.47 9.82
N LEU A 187 -0.05 2.74 8.70
CA LEU A 187 -1.10 1.76 8.38
C LEU A 187 -1.24 0.68 9.47
N ARG A 188 -0.13 0.13 9.98
CA ARG A 188 -0.11 -0.74 11.17
C ARG A 188 -0.71 -0.02 12.37
N GLN A 189 -0.23 1.18 12.69
CA GLN A 189 -0.72 1.93 13.85
C GLN A 189 -2.23 2.19 13.78
N ARG A 190 -2.78 2.54 12.61
CA ARG A 190 -4.22 2.77 12.42
C ARG A 190 -5.02 1.48 12.48
N LEU A 191 -4.52 0.38 11.90
CA LEU A 191 -5.23 -0.91 11.92
C LEU A 191 -5.30 -1.47 13.34
N THR A 192 -4.17 -1.48 14.08
CA THR A 192 -4.15 -1.86 15.49
C THR A 192 -5.03 -0.91 16.32
N GLN A 193 -5.01 0.41 16.07
CA GLN A 193 -5.88 1.36 16.77
C GLN A 193 -7.38 1.12 16.50
N ALA A 194 -7.75 0.83 15.25
CA ALA A 194 -9.13 0.55 14.87
C ALA A 194 -9.64 -0.74 15.51
N LEU A 195 -8.86 -1.82 15.43
CA LEU A 195 -9.16 -3.09 16.09
C LEU A 195 -9.25 -2.93 17.62
N CYS A 196 -8.31 -2.22 18.27
CA CYS A 196 -8.41 -1.93 19.70
C CYS A 196 -9.70 -1.15 20.06
N SER A 197 -10.11 -0.20 19.20
CA SER A 197 -11.34 0.57 19.39
C SER A 197 -12.61 -0.25 19.18
N TYR A 198 -12.57 -1.22 18.27
CA TYR A 198 -13.67 -2.15 17.99
C TYR A 198 -13.89 -3.16 19.14
N TYR A 199 -12.79 -3.69 19.68
CA TYR A 199 -12.81 -4.66 20.79
C TYR A 199 -12.88 -4.02 22.20
N ASP A 200 -12.95 -2.68 22.30
CA ASP A 200 -12.94 -1.89 23.56
C ASP A 200 -11.73 -2.21 24.48
N VAL A 201 -10.55 -2.42 23.88
CA VAL A 201 -9.28 -2.73 24.56
C VAL A 201 -8.27 -1.59 24.47
N ALA A 202 -7.40 -1.45 25.48
CA ALA A 202 -6.50 -0.32 25.63
C ALA A 202 -5.09 -0.54 25.04
N SER A 203 -4.76 -1.76 24.60
CA SER A 203 -3.41 -2.13 24.16
C SER A 203 -3.37 -3.29 23.14
N GLU A 204 -2.28 -3.35 22.38
CA GLU A 204 -1.99 -4.43 21.40
C GLU A 204 -1.89 -5.81 22.07
N ALA A 205 -1.53 -5.87 23.37
CA ALA A 205 -1.51 -7.11 24.14
C ALA A 205 -2.92 -7.60 24.50
N GLU A 206 -3.78 -6.71 25.02
CA GLU A 206 -5.19 -7.03 25.30
C GLU A 206 -5.94 -7.38 24.00
N LEU A 207 -5.59 -6.75 22.88
CA LEU A 207 -6.11 -7.12 21.56
C LEU A 207 -5.67 -8.54 21.15
N ALA A 208 -4.40 -8.92 21.35
CA ALA A 208 -3.92 -10.26 20.99
C ALA A 208 -4.57 -11.38 21.81
N ASP A 209 -5.01 -11.09 23.05
CA ASP A 209 -5.80 -12.02 23.86
C ASP A 209 -7.29 -12.01 23.45
N ALA A 210 -7.87 -10.85 23.16
CA ALA A 210 -9.25 -10.74 22.65
C ALA A 210 -9.46 -11.43 21.30
N LEU A 211 -8.47 -11.36 20.40
CA LEU A 211 -8.48 -12.00 19.08
C LEU A 211 -8.39 -13.53 19.15
N ARG A 212 -7.63 -14.07 20.12
CA ARG A 212 -7.59 -15.51 20.41
C ARG A 212 -8.93 -16.00 20.97
N GLY A 213 -9.61 -15.14 21.74
CA GLY A 213 -10.94 -15.38 22.30
C GLY A 213 -10.95 -16.39 23.44
N ASP A 214 -12.15 -16.68 23.94
CA ASP A 214 -12.41 -17.85 24.81
C ASP A 214 -12.40 -19.15 23.97
N GLU A 215 -11.33 -19.41 23.23
CA GLU A 215 -10.89 -20.81 23.14
C GLU A 215 -10.66 -21.26 24.58
N PRO A 216 -11.22 -22.40 25.03
CA PRO A 216 -10.79 -22.94 26.30
C PRO A 216 -9.27 -23.09 26.22
N GLU A 217 -8.56 -22.85 27.34
CA GLU A 217 -7.25 -23.47 27.48
C GLU A 217 -7.49 -24.96 27.20
N GLU A 218 -7.03 -25.46 26.03
CA GLU A 218 -6.80 -26.89 25.89
C GLU A 218 -5.81 -27.17 27.01
N ASP A 219 -6.33 -27.81 28.08
CA ASP A 219 -5.54 -28.20 29.24
C ASP A 219 -4.24 -28.74 28.65
N ALA A 220 -3.11 -28.14 29.05
CA ALA A 220 -1.81 -28.67 28.68
C ALA A 220 -1.70 -30.01 29.43
N GLU A 221 -2.34 -31.05 28.88
CA GLU A 221 -2.44 -32.38 29.44
C GLU A 221 -1.00 -32.83 29.64
N GLU A 222 -0.55 -32.75 30.90
CA GLU A 222 0.76 -33.24 31.33
C GLU A 222 0.90 -34.62 30.70
N ASP A 223 1.97 -34.89 29.95
CA ASP A 223 2.06 -36.05 29.05
C ASP A 223 2.00 -37.38 29.85
N ALA A 224 0.78 -37.81 30.16
CA ALA A 224 0.42 -38.54 31.37
C ALA A 224 0.55 -40.04 31.19
N GLU A 225 1.79 -40.47 30.94
CA GLU A 225 2.29 -41.80 31.33
C GLU A 225 1.39 -42.97 30.87
N MET A 226 0.76 -42.86 29.69
CA MET A 226 -0.02 -43.94 29.09
C MET A 226 0.90 -45.03 28.51
N GLY A 227 1.57 -45.75 29.43
CA GLY A 227 2.49 -46.83 29.13
C GLY A 227 1.81 -48.00 28.43
N PHE A 228 1.87 -48.02 27.09
CA PHE A 228 1.64 -49.22 26.31
C PHE A 228 2.78 -50.21 26.56
N GLY A 229 2.45 -51.32 27.22
CA GLY A 229 3.45 -52.20 27.82
C GLY A 229 4.27 -53.07 26.85
N GLU A 230 5.51 -53.31 27.27
CA GLU A 230 6.17 -54.64 27.28
C GLU A 230 6.01 -55.52 26.02
N GLY A 231 7.02 -55.54 25.12
CA GLY A 231 6.92 -56.40 23.93
C GLY A 231 8.13 -56.68 23.03
N VAL A 232 9.30 -56.02 23.18
CA VAL A 232 10.49 -56.33 22.36
C VAL A 232 11.79 -55.96 23.06
N ASP A 233 12.76 -56.88 23.04
CA ASP A 233 14.04 -56.83 23.75
C ASP A 233 15.22 -56.90 22.75
N PRO A 234 16.00 -55.82 22.56
CA PRO A 234 17.10 -55.76 21.60
C PRO A 234 18.43 -56.28 22.18
N LEU A 235 18.59 -57.62 22.15
CA LEU A 235 19.81 -58.42 22.38
C LEU A 235 21.13 -57.70 22.77
N ASP A 236 21.65 -58.05 23.96
CA ASP A 236 23.00 -57.72 24.45
C ASP A 236 24.14 -57.96 23.43
N ALA A 237 25.05 -57.00 23.30
CA ALA A 237 26.35 -57.17 22.63
C ALA A 237 27.40 -56.14 23.12
N ASP A 238 27.99 -56.37 24.30
CA ASP A 238 28.96 -55.47 24.96
C ASP A 238 29.90 -56.27 25.92
N PRO A 239 31.13 -55.83 26.30
CA PRO A 239 32.10 -54.94 25.66
C PRO A 239 33.36 -55.76 25.23
N PRO A 240 34.66 -55.54 25.58
CA PRO A 240 35.28 -54.75 26.66
C PRO A 240 36.06 -53.49 26.23
N SER A 241 36.19 -52.55 27.18
CA SER A 241 36.97 -51.30 27.07
C SER A 241 38.48 -51.48 27.27
N THR A 242 39.26 -50.45 26.93
CA THR A 242 40.62 -50.24 27.47
C THR A 242 40.80 -48.77 27.86
N GLU A 243 41.27 -48.53 29.09
CA GLU A 243 41.67 -47.21 29.60
C GLU A 243 43.21 -47.11 29.63
N GLU A 244 43.77 -45.94 29.27
CA GLU A 244 45.12 -45.42 29.59
C GLU A 244 45.26 -44.07 28.84
N ALA A 245 45.47 -42.85 29.38
CA ALA A 245 45.91 -42.25 30.65
C ALA A 245 47.25 -41.48 30.50
N GLU A 246 47.33 -40.28 31.11
CA GLU A 246 48.55 -39.42 31.28
C GLU A 246 49.15 -38.76 30.00
N ALA A 247 49.88 -37.63 30.03
CA ALA A 247 49.98 -36.46 30.94
C ALA A 247 50.84 -35.32 30.28
N ALA A 248 51.07 -34.20 31.03
CA ALA A 248 51.92 -33.03 30.72
C ALA A 248 51.35 -31.98 29.71
N ALA A 249 51.47 -30.65 29.84
CA ALA A 249 52.48 -29.73 30.44
C ALA A 249 53.72 -29.52 29.54
N ASP A 250 54.33 -28.34 29.33
CA ASP A 250 54.04 -26.91 29.67
C ASP A 250 54.23 -26.06 28.34
N ASP A 251 54.32 -24.72 28.21
CA ASP A 251 54.52 -23.55 29.09
C ASP A 251 54.04 -22.23 28.41
N SER A 252 54.41 -21.06 28.97
CA SER A 252 54.52 -19.66 28.48
C SER A 252 54.72 -19.37 26.95
N ASP A 253 54.58 -18.14 26.43
CA ASP A 253 54.71 -16.79 27.04
C ASP A 253 53.80 -15.71 26.35
N ALA A 254 53.88 -14.46 26.81
CA ALA A 254 52.90 -13.39 26.56
C ALA A 254 53.43 -12.13 25.84
N ALA A 255 52.64 -11.05 25.94
CA ALA A 255 52.89 -9.64 25.58
C ALA A 255 52.44 -9.16 24.18
N ALA A 256 51.69 -8.06 24.22
CA ALA A 256 51.14 -7.32 23.09
C ALA A 256 52.06 -6.16 22.64
N ASP A 257 51.75 -5.58 21.48
CA ASP A 257 51.85 -4.13 21.26
C ASP A 257 50.74 -3.68 20.28
N ASP A 258 50.55 -2.37 20.09
CA ASP A 258 49.32 -1.76 19.53
C ASP A 258 49.49 -1.21 18.05
N PRO A 259 48.95 -0.07 17.54
CA PRO A 259 48.25 -0.07 16.24
C PRO A 259 48.91 0.83 15.14
N GLU A 260 48.08 1.44 14.26
CA GLU A 260 48.38 2.32 13.08
C GLU A 260 48.71 1.57 11.75
N ASP A 261 48.31 2.00 10.54
CA ASP A 261 47.32 2.99 10.04
C ASP A 261 47.06 2.75 8.50
N ALA A 262 46.08 3.45 7.91
CA ALA A 262 45.99 3.91 6.51
C ALA A 262 45.56 2.97 5.33
N ALA A 263 44.33 3.24 4.85
CA ALA A 263 44.01 3.70 3.47
C ALA A 263 43.74 2.75 2.28
N GLU A 264 42.60 3.06 1.61
CA GLU A 264 42.23 2.93 0.17
C GLU A 264 42.22 1.57 -0.57
N GLY A 265 41.19 1.38 -1.42
CA GLY A 265 41.09 0.20 -2.30
C GLY A 265 39.72 -0.07 -2.94
N ALA A 266 39.11 0.90 -3.64
CA ALA A 266 37.84 0.69 -4.32
C ALA A 266 37.93 -0.28 -5.52
N ARG A 267 36.91 -1.11 -5.73
CA ARG A 267 36.69 -1.86 -6.99
C ARG A 267 35.21 -2.20 -7.22
N VAL A 268 34.71 -1.84 -8.39
CA VAL A 268 33.37 -2.20 -8.89
C VAL A 268 33.42 -3.59 -9.51
N GLY A 269 32.39 -4.41 -9.29
CA GLY A 269 32.26 -5.74 -9.89
C GLY A 269 31.18 -5.77 -10.96
N THR A 270 31.57 -5.63 -12.23
CA THR A 270 30.69 -5.96 -13.36
C THR A 270 30.51 -7.48 -13.45
N VAL A 271 29.30 -7.95 -13.71
CA VAL A 271 29.02 -9.34 -14.08
C VAL A 271 28.49 -9.38 -15.52
N GLU A 272 29.16 -10.16 -16.37
CA GLU A 272 28.75 -10.36 -17.76
C GLU A 272 27.74 -11.51 -17.85
N SER A 273 26.73 -11.37 -18.70
CA SER A 273 25.77 -12.45 -18.99
C SER A 273 26.32 -13.37 -20.08
N GLY A 274 26.08 -14.67 -19.95
CA GLY A 274 26.38 -15.67 -20.99
C GLY A 274 25.19 -16.60 -21.21
N GLY A 275 24.65 -16.58 -22.44
CA GLY A 275 23.99 -17.74 -23.03
C GLY A 275 25.03 -18.76 -23.50
N GLU A 276 24.66 -19.91 -24.08
CA GLU A 276 23.32 -20.42 -24.41
C GLU A 276 23.46 -21.94 -24.69
N GLU A 277 22.34 -22.63 -24.99
CA GLU A 277 22.26 -24.06 -25.38
C GLU A 277 22.63 -25.09 -24.26
N GLY A 278 21.93 -26.22 -24.07
CA GLY A 278 20.69 -26.73 -24.68
C GLY A 278 20.70 -28.27 -24.77
N ASP A 279 19.65 -28.95 -24.29
CA ASP A 279 19.39 -30.38 -24.55
C ASP A 279 17.90 -30.73 -24.38
N ASP A 280 17.46 -31.82 -25.00
CA ASP A 280 16.06 -32.23 -25.18
C ASP A 280 15.43 -32.96 -23.98
N SER A 281 14.09 -32.92 -23.90
CA SER A 281 13.26 -33.90 -23.16
C SER A 281 11.81 -33.88 -23.65
N GLU A 282 11.48 -34.79 -24.57
CA GLU A 282 10.09 -35.11 -24.93
C GLU A 282 9.42 -35.92 -23.80
N ASP A 283 8.39 -35.37 -23.13
CA ASP A 283 7.33 -36.19 -22.51
C ASP A 283 5.99 -35.43 -22.46
N GLY A 284 4.87 -36.17 -22.41
CA GLY A 284 3.59 -35.71 -22.94
C GLY A 284 2.71 -34.85 -22.02
N PHE A 285 2.03 -33.85 -22.60
CA PHE A 285 0.92 -33.12 -21.95
C PHE A 285 -0.24 -32.76 -22.90
N ASP A 286 -0.59 -33.66 -23.83
CA ASP A 286 -1.74 -33.56 -24.75
C ASP A 286 -3.13 -33.72 -24.06
N GLU A 287 -3.42 -33.01 -22.96
CA GLU A 287 -4.82 -32.81 -22.49
C GLU A 287 -5.03 -31.54 -21.62
N ALA A 288 -4.62 -30.37 -22.13
CA ALA A 288 -5.10 -29.08 -21.60
C ALA A 288 -5.33 -28.08 -22.75
N GLY A 289 -6.48 -27.41 -22.75
CA GLY A 289 -6.90 -26.47 -23.81
C GLY A 289 -6.20 -25.11 -23.74
N PHE A 290 -4.87 -25.09 -23.72
CA PHE A 290 -4.08 -23.87 -23.65
C PHE A 290 -3.61 -23.48 -25.06
N GLU A 291 -4.31 -22.54 -25.70
CA GLU A 291 -3.83 -21.93 -26.94
C GLU A 291 -2.64 -20.99 -26.61
N PRO A 292 -1.42 -21.24 -27.12
CA PRO A 292 -0.32 -20.29 -26.94
C PRO A 292 -0.66 -19.01 -27.70
N ALA A 293 -0.32 -17.84 -27.15
CA ALA A 293 -0.68 -16.54 -27.71
C ALA A 293 -0.01 -16.28 -29.08
N THR A 294 -0.64 -16.73 -30.17
CA THR A 294 -0.08 -16.58 -31.51
C THR A 294 -0.20 -15.15 -32.03
N SER A 295 0.92 -14.44 -32.01
CA SER A 295 1.25 -13.39 -32.99
C SER A 295 0.26 -12.22 -33.12
N SER A 296 -0.55 -11.97 -32.09
CA SER A 296 -1.52 -10.87 -32.04
C SER A 296 -1.07 -9.73 -31.11
N ASP A 297 -0.21 -10.04 -30.15
CA ASP A 297 0.34 -9.09 -29.16
C ASP A 297 1.50 -8.23 -29.69
N ALA A 298 2.04 -8.60 -30.86
CA ALA A 298 3.20 -7.94 -31.46
C ALA A 298 2.99 -6.45 -31.79
N GLY A 299 1.74 -5.98 -31.84
CA GLY A 299 1.40 -4.56 -31.93
C GLY A 299 1.68 -3.81 -30.63
N ALA A 300 1.24 -4.33 -29.48
CA ALA A 300 1.42 -3.67 -28.18
C ALA A 300 2.91 -3.49 -27.82
N SER A 301 3.77 -4.41 -28.24
CA SER A 301 5.23 -4.26 -28.11
C SER A 301 5.86 -3.21 -29.04
N ASP A 302 5.23 -2.91 -30.18
CA ASP A 302 5.66 -1.88 -31.15
C ASP A 302 5.16 -0.50 -30.68
N ASP A 303 3.88 -0.41 -30.27
CA ASP A 303 3.25 0.81 -29.72
C ASP A 303 4.04 1.36 -28.51
N VAL A 304 4.42 0.47 -27.57
CA VAL A 304 5.25 0.83 -26.40
C VAL A 304 6.69 1.19 -26.79
N ALA A 305 7.23 0.64 -27.88
CA ALA A 305 8.56 0.98 -28.37
C ALA A 305 8.59 2.38 -29.03
N ASP A 306 7.54 2.75 -29.77
CA ASP A 306 7.37 4.08 -30.35
C ASP A 306 7.12 5.14 -29.26
N GLU A 307 6.29 4.87 -28.23
CA GLU A 307 6.14 5.78 -27.08
C GLU A 307 7.48 6.00 -26.35
N LEU A 308 8.27 4.94 -26.16
CA LEU A 308 9.63 5.03 -25.60
C LEU A 308 10.61 5.80 -26.49
N ALA A 309 10.36 5.92 -27.80
CA ALA A 309 11.15 6.76 -28.69
C ALA A 309 10.75 8.24 -28.57
N GLU A 310 9.45 8.54 -28.59
CA GLU A 310 8.93 9.92 -28.43
C GLU A 310 9.34 10.52 -27.07
N LEU A 311 9.19 9.76 -25.98
CA LEU A 311 9.63 10.22 -24.65
C LEU A 311 11.14 10.50 -24.57
N ARG A 312 11.97 9.81 -25.35
CA ARG A 312 13.42 10.08 -25.40
C ARG A 312 13.74 11.35 -26.16
N GLU A 313 13.11 11.59 -27.31
CA GLU A 313 13.29 12.83 -28.08
C GLU A 313 12.85 14.06 -27.26
N VAL A 314 11.72 13.98 -26.55
CA VAL A 314 11.25 15.04 -25.64
C VAL A 314 12.19 15.27 -24.46
N VAL A 315 12.82 14.22 -23.91
CA VAL A 315 13.83 14.35 -22.84
C VAL A 315 15.13 14.96 -23.36
N GLU A 316 15.56 14.66 -24.59
CA GLU A 316 16.71 15.31 -25.21
C GLU A 316 16.45 16.80 -25.47
N GLU A 317 15.28 17.18 -26.03
CA GLU A 317 14.91 18.59 -26.21
C GLU A 317 14.87 19.36 -24.88
N GLN A 318 14.29 18.77 -23.81
CA GLN A 318 14.28 19.43 -22.50
C GLN A 318 15.66 19.58 -21.88
N ASN A 319 16.58 18.64 -22.11
CA ASN A 319 17.97 18.79 -21.66
C ASN A 319 18.70 19.92 -22.43
N GLU A 320 18.56 19.99 -23.75
CA GLU A 320 19.13 21.12 -24.53
C GLU A 320 18.57 22.47 -24.08
N LEU A 321 17.26 22.56 -23.81
CA LEU A 321 16.62 23.77 -23.32
C LEU A 321 17.13 24.17 -21.93
N LEU A 322 17.37 23.20 -21.03
CA LEU A 322 17.97 23.45 -19.72
C LEU A 322 19.43 23.92 -19.82
N GLU A 323 20.22 23.39 -20.76
CA GLU A 323 21.59 23.86 -21.01
C GLU A 323 21.60 25.31 -21.54
N GLN A 324 20.70 25.65 -22.46
CA GLN A 324 20.53 27.03 -22.97
C GLN A 324 20.08 27.99 -21.86
N GLN A 325 19.19 27.57 -20.97
CA GLN A 325 18.80 28.35 -19.79
C GLN A 325 19.97 28.55 -18.82
N ARG A 326 20.75 27.50 -18.54
CA ARG A 326 21.97 27.59 -17.71
C ARG A 326 22.97 28.59 -18.29
N GLN A 327 23.28 28.49 -19.57
CA GLN A 327 24.19 29.43 -20.26
C GLN A 327 23.67 30.87 -20.23
N THR A 328 22.36 31.07 -20.39
CA THR A 328 21.73 32.40 -20.29
C THR A 328 21.85 32.98 -18.87
N ILE A 329 21.63 32.16 -17.85
CA ILE A 329 21.79 32.55 -16.43
C ILE A 329 23.24 32.88 -16.10
N GLU A 330 24.20 32.06 -16.57
CA GLU A 330 25.63 32.32 -16.44
C GLU A 330 26.02 33.66 -17.08
N GLN A 331 25.57 33.93 -18.31
CA GLN A 331 25.84 35.20 -19.00
C GLN A 331 25.27 36.42 -18.25
N LEU A 332 24.06 36.31 -17.70
CA LEU A 332 23.44 37.37 -16.88
C LEU A 332 24.20 37.61 -15.57
N ILE A 333 24.68 36.56 -14.92
CA ILE A 333 25.54 36.67 -13.72
C ILE A 333 26.87 37.33 -14.08
N ASP A 334 27.47 36.95 -15.21
CA ASP A 334 28.76 37.46 -15.68
C ASP A 334 28.68 38.97 -16.03
N GLU A 335 27.59 39.41 -16.68
CA GLU A 335 27.31 40.83 -16.94
C GLU A 335 27.04 41.62 -15.64
N LEU A 336 26.21 41.08 -14.74
CA LEU A 336 25.89 41.72 -13.45
C LEU A 336 27.09 41.79 -12.50
N SER A 337 28.06 40.87 -12.63
CA SER A 337 29.32 40.90 -11.88
C SER A 337 30.34 41.93 -12.41
N ARG A 338 30.32 42.23 -13.72
CA ARG A 338 31.19 43.25 -14.34
C ARG A 338 30.62 44.66 -14.25
N GLY A 339 29.33 44.80 -13.94
CA GLY A 339 28.65 46.10 -13.76
C GLY A 339 28.85 46.75 -12.38
N ARG A 340 29.84 46.33 -11.58
CA ARG A 340 29.97 46.69 -10.15
C ARG A 340 31.41 47.01 -9.72
#